data_AF-A0A644WUM0-F1
#
_entry.id   AF-A0A644WUM0-F1
#
_cell.length_a   1.000
_cell.length_b   1.000
_cell.length_c   1.000
_cell.angle_alpha   90.00
_cell.angle_beta   90.00
_cell.angle_gamma   90.00
#
_symmetry.space_group_name_H-M   'P 1'
#
loop_
_entity.id
_entity.type
_entity.pdbx_description
1 polymer ?
#
loop_
_entity_poly.entity_id
_entity_poly.type
_entity_poly.pdbx_seq_one_letter_code
_entity_poly.pdbx_strand_id
1 'polypeptide(L)' 'MNEEFYSRVLGYRSAMAQARRMLMGEIITETEYAIIDTKLAEKYCLSPCSLFRENDLLYSGVRGNMSHYEGVTICQKQ' A
#
# COMPACT_ATOMS: atom_id res chain seq x y z
N MET A 1 1.60 -20.16 -5.92
CA MET A 1 0.70 -19.02 -6.13
C MET A 1 -0.23 -19.38 -7.27
N ASN A 2 -1.55 -19.22 -7.14
CA ASN A 2 -2.50 -19.52 -8.22
C ASN A 2 -2.28 -18.54 -9.40
N GLU A 3 -2.28 -19.02 -10.65
CA GLU A 3 -2.13 -18.20 -11.86
C GLU A 3 -3.15 -17.07 -11.95
N GLU A 4 -4.40 -17.32 -11.57
CA GLU A 4 -5.45 -16.31 -11.56
C GLU A 4 -5.15 -15.19 -10.53
N PHE A 5 -4.64 -15.58 -9.37
CA PHE A 5 -4.23 -14.63 -8.34
C PHE A 5 -3.02 -13.82 -8.80
N TYR A 6 -2.03 -14.46 -9.41
CA TYR A 6 -0.86 -13.80 -9.97
C TYR A 6 -1.25 -12.77 -11.05
N SER A 7 -2.15 -13.14 -11.97
CA SER A 7 -2.65 -12.24 -13.02
C SER A 7 -3.33 -10.99 -12.43
N ARG A 8 -4.13 -11.15 -11.37
CA ARG A 8 -4.76 -10.02 -10.66
C ARG A 8 -3.73 -9.09 -10.02
N VAL A 9 -2.73 -9.66 -9.33
CA VAL A 9 -1.65 -8.88 -8.70
C VAL A 9 -0.83 -8.13 -9.77
N LEU A 10 -0.49 -8.80 -10.87
CA LEU A 10 0.26 -8.21 -11.97
C LEU A 10 -0.50 -7.07 -12.64
N GLY A 11 -1.80 -7.25 -12.89
CA GLY A 11 -2.66 -6.22 -13.45
C GLY A 11 -2.74 -4.98 -12.56
N TYR A 12 -2.97 -5.18 -11.25
CA TYR A 12 -2.96 -4.10 -10.27
C TYR A 12 -1.62 -3.36 -10.25
N ARG A 13 -0.50 -4.08 -10.12
CA ARG A 13 0.85 -3.47 -10.04
C ARG A 13 1.21 -2.70 -11.31
N SER A 14 0.84 -3.23 -12.48
CA SER A 14 1.07 -2.55 -13.76
C SER A 14 0.30 -1.24 -13.85
N ALA A 15 -0.97 -1.23 -13.43
CA ALA A 15 -1.79 -0.03 -13.41
C ALA A 15 -1.29 1.01 -12.38
N MET A 16 -0.90 0.56 -11.18
CA MET A 16 -0.32 1.44 -10.16
C MET A 16 1.04 2.02 -10.56
N ALA A 17 1.86 1.27 -11.30
CA ALA A 17 3.10 1.78 -11.86
C ALA A 17 2.86 2.94 -12.83
N GLN A 18 1.80 2.87 -13.64
CA GLN A 18 1.41 3.97 -14.52
C GLN A 18 0.88 5.17 -13.72
N ALA A 19 0.01 4.94 -12.73
CA ALA A 19 -0.48 6.01 -11.86
C ALA A 19 0.68 6.70 -11.12
N ARG A 20 1.71 5.96 -10.71
CA ARG A 20 2.90 6.52 -10.04
C ARG A 20 3.67 7.45 -10.98
N ARG A 21 3.82 7.09 -12.25
CA ARG A 21 4.42 7.97 -13.26
C ARG A 21 3.59 9.23 -13.47
N MET A 22 2.27 9.11 -13.47
CA MET A 22 1.38 10.27 -13.58
C MET A 22 1.53 11.22 -12.38
N LEU A 23 1.64 10.68 -11.17
CA LEU A 23 1.91 11.45 -9.95
C LEU A 23 3.27 12.17 -10.02
N MET A 24 4.33 11.46 -10.41
CA MET A 24 5.67 12.05 -10.56
C MET A 24 5.73 13.13 -11.65
N GLY A 25 4.85 13.03 -12.65
CA GLY A 25 4.69 14.04 -13.69
C GLY A 25 3.70 15.14 -13.35
N GLU A 26 3.20 15.20 -12.10
CA GLU A 26 2.21 16.17 -11.62
C GLU A 26 0.90 16.19 -12.44
N ILE A 27 0.60 15.11 -13.17
CA ILE A 27 -0.64 14.94 -13.94
C ILE A 27 -1.82 14.67 -13.00
N ILE A 28 -1.55 14.02 -11.87
CA ILE A 28 -2.51 13.75 -10.80
C ILE A 28 -1.89 14.14 -9.45
N THR A 29 -2.76 14.42 -8.49
CA THR A 29 -2.41 14.70 -7.10
C THR A 29 -2.26 13.42 -6.27
N GLU A 30 -1.67 13.54 -5.08
CA GLU A 30 -1.59 12.42 -4.11
C GLU A 30 -2.97 11.89 -3.71
N THR A 31 -3.95 12.78 -3.56
CA THR A 31 -5.35 12.42 -3.26
C THR A 31 -5.96 11.58 -4.39
N GLU A 32 -5.77 12.00 -5.63
CA GLU A 32 -6.23 11.25 -6.80
C GLU A 32 -5.50 9.90 -6.93
N TYR A 33 -4.20 9.86 -6.61
CA TYR A 33 -3.43 8.62 -6.58
C TYR A 33 -4.01 7.62 -5.56
N ALA A 34 -4.38 8.06 -4.36
CA ALA A 34 -5.02 7.22 -3.34
C ALA A 34 -6.42 6.70 -3.77
N ILE A 35 -7.19 7.54 -4.48
CA ILE A 35 -8.48 7.12 -5.06
C ILE A 35 -8.26 6.05 -6.13
N ILE A 36 -7.29 6.27 -7.04
CA ILE A 36 -6.92 5.29 -8.08
C ILE A 36 -6.48 3.96 -7.45
N ASP A 37 -5.64 4.00 -6.41
CA ASP A 37 -5.21 2.80 -5.66
C ASP A 37 -6.40 2.00 -5.13
N THR A 38 -7.35 2.68 -4.49
CA THR A 38 -8.55 2.05 -3.95
C THR A 38 -9.39 1.41 -5.06
N LYS A 39 -9.63 2.14 -6.15
CA LYS A 39 -10.41 1.63 -7.30
C LYS A 39 -9.74 0.46 -8.01
N LEU A 40 -8.42 0.47 -8.15
CA LEU A 40 -7.69 -0.63 -8.77
C LEU A 40 -7.63 -1.85 -7.85
N ALA A 41 -7.50 -1.67 -6.54
CA ALA A 41 -7.57 -2.79 -5.60
C ALA A 41 -8.94 -3.48 -5.65
N GLU A 42 -10.04 -2.70 -5.70
CA GLU A 42 -11.39 -3.22 -5.90
C GLU A 42 -11.52 -3.98 -7.23
N LYS A 43 -11.06 -3.37 -8.34
CA LYS A 43 -11.13 -3.96 -9.69
C LYS A 43 -10.40 -5.30 -9.80
N TYR A 44 -9.23 -5.41 -9.17
CA TYR A 44 -8.41 -6.62 -9.19
C TYR A 44 -8.69 -7.55 -8.00
N CYS A 45 -9.77 -7.31 -7.24
CA CYS A 45 -10.19 -8.11 -6.09
C CYS A 45 -9.06 -8.35 -5.08
N LEU A 46 -8.25 -7.32 -4.82
CA LEU A 46 -7.25 -7.34 -3.76
C LEU A 46 -7.90 -6.91 -2.45
N SER A 47 -7.69 -7.70 -1.40
CA SER A 47 -8.10 -7.31 -0.06
C SER A 47 -7.53 -5.93 0.30
N PRO A 48 -8.27 -5.07 1.01
CA PRO A 48 -7.76 -3.79 1.52
C PRO A 48 -6.46 -3.94 2.32
N CYS A 49 -6.31 -5.09 3.01
CA CYS A 49 -5.14 -5.44 3.82
C CYS A 49 -4.11 -6.30 3.07
N SER A 50 -4.20 -6.37 1.74
CA SER A 50 -3.27 -7.15 0.92
C SER A 50 -1.87 -6.55 0.98
N LEU A 51 -0.86 -7.40 1.21
CA LEU A 51 0.56 -7.04 1.12
C LEU A 51 0.96 -6.55 -0.28
N PHE A 52 0.14 -6.86 -1.29
CA PHE A 52 0.40 -6.46 -2.67
C PHE A 52 -0.10 -5.05 -2.99
N ARG A 53 -0.71 -4.33 -2.05
CA ARG A 53 -1.13 -2.92 -2.25
C ARG A 53 0.07 -1.96 -2.19
N GLU A 54 -0.09 -0.75 -2.73
CA GLU A 54 0.92 0.32 -2.65
C GLU A 54 1.00 0.96 -1.24
N ASN A 55 0.09 0.60 -0.32
CA ASN A 55 0.24 0.90 1.11
C ASN A 55 1.29 -0.03 1.72
N ASP A 56 2.55 0.32 1.48
CA ASP A 56 3.70 -0.49 1.84
C ASP A 56 4.07 -0.31 3.32
N LEU A 57 3.28 -0.92 4.21
CA LEU A 57 3.61 -0.94 5.64
C LEU A 57 4.85 -1.79 5.95
N LEU A 58 5.34 -2.59 5.00
CA LEU A 58 6.51 -3.45 5.18
C LEU A 58 7.83 -2.69 4.98
N TYR A 59 7.87 -1.78 3.99
CA TYR A 59 9.03 -0.93 3.73
C TYR A 59 8.84 0.52 4.19
N SER A 60 7.65 0.91 4.67
CA SER A 60 7.47 2.23 5.27
C SER A 60 8.38 2.38 6.48
N GLY A 61 9.01 3.56 6.62
CA GLY A 61 9.77 3.90 7.83
C GLY A 61 8.93 3.91 9.11
N VAL A 62 7.62 3.72 9.00
CA VAL A 62 6.68 3.48 10.08
C VAL A 62 6.86 2.05 10.59
N ARG A 63 8.03 1.80 11.18
CA ARG A 63 8.29 0.56 11.91
C ARG A 63 7.25 0.50 13.03
N GLY A 64 6.25 -0.36 12.87
CA GLY A 64 5.39 -0.76 13.98
C GLY A 64 6.30 -1.07 15.16
N ASN A 65 6.06 -0.42 16.29
CA ASN A 65 6.90 -0.47 17.47
C ASN A 65 6.99 -1.91 18.01
N MET A 66 7.86 -2.73 17.43
CA MET A 66 8.07 -4.13 17.78
C MET A 66 9.22 -4.27 18.78
N SER A 67 9.30 -3.41 19.79
CA SER A 67 10.25 -3.63 20.89
C SER A 67 9.66 -4.60 21.91
N HIS A 68 10.24 -5.79 22.06
CA HIS A 68 9.97 -6.71 23.17
C HIS A 68 10.66 -6.23 24.46
N TYR A 69 10.38 -5.01 24.92
CA TYR A 69 10.74 -4.58 26.29
C TYR A 69 10.07 -3.27 26.67
N GLU A 70 9.83 -3.18 27.98
CA GLU A 70 9.36 -2.12 28.90
C GLU A 70 9.32 -0.63 28.46
N GLY A 71 10.02 -0.22 27.40
CA GLY A 71 10.12 1.18 26.97
C GLY A 71 8.83 1.77 26.40
N VAL A 72 7.92 0.95 25.84
CA VAL A 72 6.65 1.44 25.27
C VAL A 72 5.67 1.89 26.37
N THR A 73 5.70 1.21 27.52
CA THR A 73 4.82 1.47 28.67
C THR A 73 5.11 2.80 29.36
N ILE A 74 6.31 3.35 29.23
CA ILE A 74 6.72 4.60 29.88
C ILE A 74 6.17 5.82 29.11
N CYS A 75 6.08 5.72 27.77
CA CYS A 75 5.54 6.78 26.90
C CYS A 75 4.01 6.89 26.94
N GLN A 76 3.29 5.98 27.60
CA GLN A 76 1.83 6.02 27.75
C GLN A 76 1.35 6.72 29.03
N LYS A 77 2.27 7.22 29.88
CA LYS A 77 1.96 7.85 31.17
C LYS A 77 2.17 9.37 31.21
N GLN A 78 2.18 10.06 30.06
CA GLN A 78 2.17 11.52 30.00
C GLN A 78 0.80 12.05 29.58
#